data_AF-A0A6N8H891-F1
#
_entry.id   AF-A0A6N8H891-F1
#
_cell.length_a   1.000
_cell.length_b   1.000
_cell.length_c   1.000
_cell.angle_alpha   90.00
_cell.angle_beta   90.00
_cell.angle_gamma   90.00
#
_symmetry.space_group_name_H-M   'P 1'
#
loop_
_entity.id
_entity.type
_entity.pdbx_description
1 polymer ?
#
loop_
_entity_poly.entity_id
_entity_poly.type
_entity_poly.pdbx_seq_one_letter_code
_entity_poly.pdbx_strand_id
1 'polypeptide(L)'
;MMKKVKVEEVKSNLTNRRSFLRISGLAIAGTGLVIAGCSNDDDGGMTDPPVDNQLPGVRNGVFDLGGGDAGILTYAYALEQLEADFYTRVVNGNNFGSVFSSEEQSVLTDLYRHEVIHREFFRAALTGALNDPDRVLPDLDFDYGGLDFGNRLQVLNTAKTLEDTGVAAYNGAGRYITTPDYLVIAGKIVSVEARHASAIRSLLNPGSADFAGNDVIDANGLDLAQMPSEILAAVGSLGVVQTPFTAQFLP
;
A
#
# COMPACT_ATOMS: atom_id res chain seq x y z
N MET A 1 27.38 -5.02 13.46
CA MET A 1 27.83 -4.82 12.06
C MET A 1 26.59 -5.01 11.18
N MET A 2 25.91 -3.92 10.78
CA MET A 2 24.69 -3.98 9.98
C MET A 2 25.01 -4.55 8.60
N LYS A 3 24.49 -5.73 8.28
CA LYS A 3 24.53 -6.27 6.92
C LYS A 3 23.50 -5.50 6.09
N LYS A 4 23.96 -4.55 5.28
CA LYS A 4 23.13 -3.95 4.23
C LYS A 4 22.78 -5.04 3.22
N VAL A 5 21.50 -5.39 3.12
CA VAL A 5 20.97 -6.28 2.09
C VAL A 5 20.97 -5.49 0.78
N LYS A 6 21.62 -6.04 -0.26
CA LYS A 6 21.56 -5.51 -1.62
C LYS A 6 20.41 -6.21 -2.33
N VAL A 7 19.45 -5.43 -2.82
CA VAL A 7 18.39 -5.93 -3.73
C VAL A 7 19.00 -6.08 -5.12
N GLU A 8 18.99 -7.30 -5.67
CA GLU A 8 19.39 -7.54 -7.06
C GLU A 8 18.15 -7.61 -7.96
N GLU A 9 18.21 -6.89 -9.09
CA GLU A 9 17.12 -6.78 -10.05
C GLU A 9 16.99 -8.09 -10.87
N VAL A 10 15.87 -8.80 -10.73
CA VAL A 10 15.58 -10.00 -11.53
C VAL A 10 15.21 -9.60 -12.96
N LYS A 11 16.10 -9.89 -13.92
CA LYS A 11 15.84 -9.67 -15.35
C LYS A 11 14.64 -10.49 -15.82
N SER A 12 13.59 -9.81 -16.32
CA SER A 12 12.45 -10.48 -16.96
C SER A 12 12.48 -10.33 -18.49
N ASN A 13 12.22 -11.43 -19.20
CA ASN A 13 12.23 -11.54 -20.65
C ASN A 13 10.89 -11.15 -21.32
N LEU A 14 10.20 -10.11 -20.84
CA LEU A 14 8.93 -9.64 -21.42
C LEU A 14 9.07 -8.20 -21.92
N THR A 15 9.48 -8.05 -23.18
CA THR A 15 9.84 -6.78 -23.82
C THR A 15 8.66 -5.89 -24.23
N ASN A 16 7.42 -6.41 -24.29
CA ASN A 16 6.29 -5.65 -24.84
C ASN A 16 5.35 -4.98 -23.81
N ARG A 17 5.19 -5.53 -22.59
CA ARG A 17 4.31 -4.91 -21.57
C ARG A 17 4.94 -3.72 -20.84
N ARG A 18 6.28 -3.66 -20.78
CA ARG A 18 7.03 -2.55 -20.15
C ARG A 18 7.01 -1.26 -20.97
N SER A 19 6.83 -1.33 -22.30
CA SER A 19 6.74 -0.13 -23.15
C SER A 19 5.42 0.62 -22.95
N PHE A 20 4.32 -0.10 -22.71
CA PHE A 20 3.04 0.52 -22.39
C PHE A 20 3.09 1.24 -21.04
N LEU A 21 3.68 0.62 -20.01
CA LEU A 21 3.88 1.25 -18.70
C LEU A 21 4.90 2.39 -18.71
N ARG A 22 5.92 2.36 -19.58
CA ARG A 22 6.82 3.50 -19.80
C ARG A 22 6.11 4.70 -20.42
N ILE A 23 5.13 4.47 -21.29
CA ILE A 23 4.31 5.53 -21.88
C ILE A 23 3.35 6.11 -20.82
N SER A 24 2.77 5.29 -19.95
CA SER A 24 1.93 5.74 -18.83
C SER A 24 2.73 6.45 -17.73
N GLY A 25 3.94 5.99 -17.42
CA GLY A 25 4.82 6.60 -16.40
C GLY A 25 5.43 7.94 -16.82
N LEU A 26 5.66 8.15 -18.12
CA LEU A 26 6.04 9.46 -18.66
C LEU A 26 4.86 10.42 -18.84
N ALA A 27 3.62 9.92 -18.91
CA ALA A 27 2.44 10.76 -18.97
C ALA A 27 2.16 11.42 -17.60
N ILE A 28 2.39 10.73 -16.48
CA ILE A 28 2.19 11.30 -15.13
C ILE A 28 3.31 12.29 -14.76
N ALA A 29 4.53 12.09 -15.26
CA ALA A 29 5.63 13.03 -15.05
C ALA A 29 5.55 14.29 -15.94
N GLY A 30 4.66 14.32 -16.95
CA GLY A 30 4.58 15.36 -17.97
C GLY A 30 3.36 16.28 -17.90
N THR A 31 2.27 15.84 -17.26
CA THR A 31 1.17 16.74 -16.88
C THR A 31 1.40 17.18 -15.45
N GLY A 32 1.93 18.39 -15.29
CA GLY A 32 2.13 19.00 -14.00
C GLY A 32 0.88 18.87 -13.13
N LEU A 33 1.06 18.31 -11.94
CA LEU A 33 0.34 18.78 -10.75
C LEU A 33 0.75 20.23 -10.53
N VAL A 34 0.27 21.12 -11.40
CA VAL A 34 0.20 22.54 -11.13
C VAL A 34 -0.87 22.65 -10.06
N ILE A 35 -0.46 22.65 -8.79
CA ILE A 35 -1.25 23.32 -7.77
C ILE A 35 -1.33 24.76 -8.26
N ALA A 36 -2.48 25.15 -8.79
CA ALA A 36 -2.78 26.52 -9.14
C ALA A 36 -2.80 27.33 -7.84
N GLY A 37 -1.62 27.77 -7.40
CA GLY A 37 -1.47 28.88 -6.48
C GLY A 37 -1.79 30.17 -7.22
N CYS A 38 -3.07 30.47 -7.38
CA CYS A 38 -3.54 31.78 -7.83
C CYS A 38 -4.65 32.25 -6.88
N SER A 39 -4.34 33.35 -6.19
CA SER A 39 -5.24 34.16 -5.38
C SER A 39 -6.37 34.81 -6.18
N ASN A 40 -7.46 35.08 -5.45
CA ASN A 40 -8.62 35.94 -5.71
C ASN A 40 -9.91 35.33 -6.30
N ASP A 41 -10.89 35.34 -5.39
CA ASP A 41 -12.30 35.74 -5.50
C ASP A 41 -13.34 34.83 -6.18
N ASP A 42 -14.32 34.51 -5.31
CA ASP A 42 -15.75 34.29 -5.49
C ASP A 42 -16.31 32.97 -6.04
N ASP A 43 -17.03 32.33 -5.11
CA ASP A 43 -18.25 31.52 -5.24
C ASP A 43 -18.22 30.16 -5.93
N GLY A 44 -18.34 29.12 -5.08
CA GLY A 44 -19.32 28.06 -5.33
C GLY A 44 -18.78 26.63 -5.33
N GLY A 45 -18.61 26.07 -4.13
CA GLY A 45 -18.58 24.61 -3.94
C GLY A 45 -17.25 23.93 -4.20
N MET A 46 -16.25 24.24 -3.36
CA MET A 46 -15.01 23.47 -3.31
C MET A 46 -14.81 23.04 -1.85
N THR A 47 -14.63 21.74 -1.61
CA THR A 47 -14.21 21.21 -0.31
C THR A 47 -12.98 21.98 0.13
N ASP A 48 -13.03 22.61 1.30
CA ASP A 48 -11.90 23.39 1.82
C ASP A 48 -10.62 22.56 1.72
N PRO A 49 -9.53 23.09 1.11
CA PRO A 49 -8.25 22.41 1.15
C PRO A 49 -7.87 22.16 2.62
N PRO A 50 -7.18 21.05 2.94
CA PRO A 50 -6.69 20.83 4.29
C PRO A 50 -5.96 22.10 4.75
N VAL A 51 -6.42 22.70 5.85
CA VAL A 51 -5.68 23.78 6.52
C VAL A 51 -4.24 23.28 6.67
N ASP A 52 -3.22 24.05 6.29
CA ASP A 52 -1.80 23.63 6.23
C ASP A 52 -1.36 22.81 7.46
N ASN A 53 -1.95 23.11 8.62
CA ASN A 53 -1.77 22.36 9.87
C ASN A 53 -2.27 20.89 9.87
N GLN A 54 -2.92 20.40 8.81
CA GLN A 54 -3.43 19.03 8.65
C GLN A 54 -2.71 18.26 7.54
N LEU A 55 -1.74 18.86 6.83
CA LEU A 55 -0.94 18.12 5.85
C LEU A 55 -0.01 17.11 6.54
N PRO A 56 0.41 16.03 5.86
CA PRO A 56 1.37 15.08 6.42
C PRO A 56 2.66 15.79 6.85
N GLY A 57 3.27 15.37 7.96
CA GLY A 57 4.50 15.98 8.46
C GLY A 57 4.72 15.86 9.96
N VAL A 58 5.89 16.32 10.41
CA VAL A 58 6.35 16.16 11.80
C VAL A 58 5.61 17.09 12.77
N ARG A 59 5.03 16.50 13.82
CA ARG A 59 4.37 17.19 14.93
C ARG A 59 4.93 16.66 16.25
N ASN A 60 5.44 17.55 17.10
CA ASN A 60 6.06 17.18 18.38
C ASN A 60 7.15 16.09 18.24
N GLY A 61 7.93 16.12 17.16
CA GLY A 61 9.01 15.16 16.90
C GLY A 61 8.59 13.80 16.37
N VAL A 62 7.29 13.59 16.08
CA VAL A 62 6.75 12.36 15.49
C VAL A 62 6.07 12.70 14.18
N PHE A 63 6.26 11.88 13.14
CA PHE A 63 5.57 12.08 11.86
C PHE A 63 4.08 11.81 12.04
N ASP A 64 3.22 12.71 11.58
CA ASP A 64 1.78 12.49 11.54
C ASP A 64 1.31 12.37 10.10
N LEU A 65 0.48 11.37 9.82
CA LEU A 65 -0.01 11.05 8.48
C LEU A 65 -0.81 12.20 7.88
N GLY A 66 -1.35 13.13 8.68
CA GLY A 66 -2.17 14.23 8.18
C GLY A 66 -3.63 13.81 7.92
N GLY A 67 -4.37 14.68 7.24
CA GLY A 67 -5.79 14.53 6.93
C GLY A 67 -6.11 14.88 5.47
N GLY A 68 -7.39 14.73 5.13
CA GLY A 68 -7.86 14.86 3.74
C GLY A 68 -7.16 13.89 2.79
N ASP A 69 -7.18 14.19 1.50
CA ASP A 69 -6.59 13.33 0.48
C ASP A 69 -5.10 13.05 0.72
N ALA A 70 -4.32 14.06 1.09
CA ALA A 70 -2.89 13.88 1.37
C ALA A 70 -2.66 12.91 2.54
N GLY A 71 -3.50 13.01 3.58
CA GLY A 71 -3.48 12.08 4.70
C GLY A 71 -3.84 10.66 4.29
N ILE A 72 -4.91 10.48 3.52
CA ILE A 72 -5.35 9.16 3.04
C ILE A 72 -4.31 8.51 2.13
N LEU A 73 -3.66 9.27 1.24
CA LEU A 73 -2.58 8.76 0.40
C LEU A 73 -1.32 8.41 1.20
N THR A 74 -1.01 9.17 2.25
CA THR A 74 0.10 8.87 3.17
C THR A 74 -0.18 7.63 4.03
N TYR A 75 -1.45 7.43 4.40
CA TYR A 75 -1.93 6.20 5.04
C TYR A 75 -1.79 4.98 4.14
N ALA A 76 -2.25 5.06 2.88
CA ALA A 76 -2.05 3.99 1.91
C ALA A 76 -0.56 3.69 1.76
N TYR A 77 0.28 4.73 1.61
CA TYR A 77 1.72 4.57 1.53
C TYR A 77 2.34 3.82 2.73
N ALA A 78 1.84 4.03 3.96
CA ALA A 78 2.32 3.29 5.13
C ALA A 78 2.00 1.79 5.04
N LEU A 79 0.82 1.43 4.53
CA LEU A 79 0.41 0.03 4.31
C LEU A 79 1.24 -0.62 3.21
N GLU A 80 1.43 0.06 2.08
CA GLU A 80 2.26 -0.43 0.98
C GLU A 80 3.73 -0.65 1.38
N GLN A 81 4.25 0.16 2.31
CA GLN A 81 5.57 -0.09 2.88
C GLN A 81 5.64 -1.41 3.66
N LEU A 82 4.59 -1.73 4.43
CA LEU A 82 4.51 -2.97 5.22
C LEU A 82 4.46 -4.20 4.32
N GLU A 83 3.63 -4.18 3.28
CA GLU A 83 3.48 -5.30 2.36
C GLU A 83 4.72 -5.47 1.48
N ALA A 84 5.30 -4.36 0.99
CA ALA A 84 6.56 -4.41 0.26
C ALA A 84 7.71 -4.97 1.11
N ASP A 85 7.84 -4.61 2.39
CA ASP A 85 8.85 -5.20 3.27
C ASP A 85 8.60 -6.69 3.51
N PHE A 86 7.35 -7.08 3.79
CA PHE A 86 6.96 -8.47 4.01
C PHE A 86 7.37 -9.35 2.83
N TYR A 87 6.92 -9.01 1.62
CA TYR A 87 7.23 -9.80 0.44
C TYR A 87 8.70 -9.74 0.06
N THR A 88 9.39 -8.61 0.32
CA THR A 88 10.86 -8.53 0.17
C THR A 88 11.55 -9.59 1.04
N ARG A 89 11.12 -9.78 2.29
CA ARG A 89 11.69 -10.81 3.18
C ARG A 89 11.37 -12.22 2.72
N VAL A 90 10.15 -12.46 2.23
CA VAL A 90 9.73 -13.76 1.69
C VAL A 90 10.59 -14.16 0.51
N VAL A 91 10.67 -13.33 -0.54
CA VAL A 91 11.34 -13.69 -1.80
C VAL A 91 12.86 -13.75 -1.69
N ASN A 92 13.45 -12.97 -0.78
CA ASN A 92 14.90 -12.96 -0.52
C ASN A 92 15.31 -13.94 0.59
N GLY A 93 14.37 -14.69 1.16
CA GLY A 93 14.66 -15.72 2.15
C GLY A 93 15.51 -16.85 1.55
N ASN A 94 16.57 -17.27 2.25
CA ASN A 94 17.47 -18.34 1.79
C ASN A 94 16.75 -19.67 1.51
N ASN A 95 15.58 -19.88 2.11
CA ASN A 95 14.76 -21.06 2.01
C ASN A 95 13.58 -20.92 1.03
N PHE A 96 13.38 -19.75 0.40
CA PHE A 96 12.26 -19.47 -0.50
C PHE A 96 12.07 -20.57 -1.56
N GLY A 97 13.16 -20.93 -2.26
CA GLY A 97 13.13 -21.96 -3.30
C GLY A 97 12.87 -23.39 -2.79
N SER A 98 13.02 -23.64 -1.50
CA SER A 98 12.78 -24.96 -0.87
C SER A 98 11.45 -25.05 -0.12
N VAL A 99 10.90 -23.92 0.30
CA VAL A 99 9.66 -23.84 1.10
C VAL A 99 8.43 -23.79 0.21
N PHE A 100 8.54 -23.10 -0.93
CA PHE A 100 7.40 -22.84 -1.82
C PHE A 100 7.49 -23.65 -3.12
N SER A 101 6.33 -24.06 -3.63
CA SER A 101 6.22 -24.68 -4.95
C SER A 101 6.63 -23.71 -6.07
N SER A 102 6.84 -24.19 -7.30
CA SER A 102 7.19 -23.31 -8.43
C SER A 102 6.08 -22.29 -8.74
N GLU A 103 4.82 -22.68 -8.54
CA GLU A 103 3.66 -21.80 -8.71
C GLU A 103 3.62 -20.73 -7.62
N GLU A 104 3.78 -21.13 -6.36
CA GLU A 104 3.84 -20.20 -5.22
C GLU A 104 5.00 -19.21 -5.35
N GLN A 105 6.17 -19.68 -5.79
CA GLN A 105 7.30 -18.80 -6.04
C GLN A 105 6.98 -17.75 -7.11
N SER A 106 6.28 -18.14 -8.18
CA SER A 106 5.87 -17.19 -9.22
C SER A 106 4.89 -16.15 -8.67
N VAL A 107 3.85 -16.60 -7.95
CA VAL A 107 2.83 -15.71 -7.38
C VAL A 107 3.46 -14.75 -6.37
N LEU A 108 4.19 -15.26 -5.38
CA LEU A 108 4.85 -14.44 -4.34
C LEU A 108 5.87 -13.46 -4.92
N THR A 109 6.55 -13.83 -6.02
CA THR A 109 7.45 -12.91 -6.73
C THR A 109 6.70 -11.79 -7.46
N ASP A 110 5.52 -12.09 -8.01
CA ASP A 110 4.71 -11.07 -8.67
C ASP A 110 4.06 -10.12 -7.65
N LEU A 111 3.57 -10.63 -6.51
CA LEU A 111 3.09 -9.80 -5.39
C LEU A 111 4.20 -8.89 -4.86
N TYR A 112 5.38 -9.44 -4.59
CA TYR A 112 6.57 -8.63 -4.25
C TYR A 112 6.79 -7.46 -5.21
N ARG A 113 6.69 -7.70 -6.53
CA ARG A 113 6.89 -6.65 -7.53
C ARG A 113 5.79 -5.61 -7.50
N HIS A 114 4.54 -6.03 -7.32
CA HIS A 114 3.41 -5.11 -7.26
C HIS A 114 3.50 -4.23 -6.01
N GLU A 115 3.78 -4.79 -4.83
CA GLU A 115 3.90 -3.98 -3.60
C GLU A 115 5.06 -2.99 -3.66
N VAL A 116 6.19 -3.38 -4.25
CA VAL A 116 7.28 -2.43 -4.50
C VAL A 116 6.83 -1.33 -5.45
N ILE A 117 6.06 -1.65 -6.49
CA ILE A 117 5.52 -0.64 -7.43
C ILE A 117 4.54 0.29 -6.72
N HIS A 118 3.63 -0.22 -5.89
CA HIS A 118 2.68 0.59 -5.14
C HIS A 118 3.40 1.53 -4.17
N ARG A 119 4.32 0.99 -3.36
CA ARG A 119 5.17 1.79 -2.46
C ARG A 119 5.91 2.91 -3.20
N GLU A 120 6.62 2.59 -4.28
CA GLU A 120 7.38 3.59 -5.03
C GLU A 120 6.47 4.58 -5.76
N PHE A 121 5.29 4.14 -6.20
CA PHE A 121 4.28 5.02 -6.78
C PHE A 121 3.83 6.08 -5.77
N PHE A 122 3.44 5.68 -4.55
CA PHE A 122 3.03 6.64 -3.53
C PHE A 122 4.17 7.55 -3.08
N ARG A 123 5.39 7.02 -2.92
CA ARG A 123 6.57 7.84 -2.62
C ARG A 123 6.74 8.95 -3.66
N ALA A 124 6.69 8.60 -4.95
CA ALA A 124 6.85 9.55 -6.04
C ALA A 124 5.68 10.56 -6.10
N ALA A 125 4.44 10.08 -5.97
CA ALA A 125 3.25 10.92 -6.01
C ALA A 125 3.22 11.93 -4.85
N LEU A 126 3.49 11.49 -3.61
CA LEU A 126 3.54 12.35 -2.43
C LEU A 126 4.69 13.35 -2.50
N THR A 127 5.87 12.92 -2.96
CA THR A 127 7.02 13.83 -3.16
C THR A 127 6.67 14.96 -4.13
N GLY A 128 6.04 14.63 -5.26
CA GLY A 128 5.64 15.62 -6.26
C GLY A 128 4.47 16.51 -5.82
N ALA A 129 3.50 15.96 -5.09
CA ALA A 129 2.33 16.70 -4.63
C ALA A 129 2.65 17.65 -3.47
N LEU A 130 3.46 17.21 -2.50
CA LEU A 130 3.72 17.97 -1.28
C LEU A 130 4.84 19.00 -1.45
N ASN A 131 5.75 18.80 -2.41
CA ASN A 131 6.88 19.70 -2.70
C ASN A 131 7.75 20.04 -1.47
N ASP A 132 7.75 19.16 -0.47
CA ASP A 132 8.49 19.26 0.78
C ASP A 132 8.87 17.85 1.24
N PRO A 133 10.16 17.47 1.24
CA PRO A 133 10.57 16.13 1.63
C PRO A 133 10.27 15.81 3.11
N ASP A 134 10.19 16.82 3.99
CA ASP A 134 9.88 16.62 5.41
C ASP A 134 8.39 16.30 5.64
N ARG A 135 7.56 16.44 4.60
CA ARG A 135 6.15 16.05 4.57
C ARG A 135 5.92 14.67 3.98
N VAL A 136 6.94 13.99 3.47
CA VAL A 136 6.81 12.61 2.98
C VAL A 136 7.10 11.64 4.12
N LEU A 137 6.22 10.66 4.33
CA LEU A 137 6.41 9.64 5.36
C LEU A 137 7.78 8.96 5.17
N PRO A 138 8.62 8.89 6.21
CA PRO A 138 9.91 8.22 6.11
C PRO A 138 9.75 6.71 5.88
N ASP A 139 10.85 6.06 5.57
CA ASP A 139 10.90 4.60 5.51
C ASP A 139 10.55 4.02 6.90
N LEU A 140 9.55 3.13 6.92
CA LEU A 140 9.11 2.45 8.13
C LEU A 140 9.97 1.20 8.37
N ASP A 141 10.38 0.99 9.62
CA ASP A 141 11.00 -0.24 10.07
C ASP A 141 9.93 -1.21 10.57
N PHE A 142 10.10 -2.50 10.26
CA PHE A 142 9.15 -3.55 10.62
C PHE A 142 9.82 -4.71 11.37
N ASP A 143 9.11 -5.25 12.37
CA ASP A 143 9.48 -6.47 13.10
C ASP A 143 8.30 -7.44 13.12
N TYR A 144 8.46 -8.59 12.47
CA TYR A 144 7.44 -9.64 12.45
C TYR A 144 7.54 -10.59 13.65
N GLY A 145 8.39 -10.26 14.63
CA GLY A 145 8.55 -11.00 15.88
C GLY A 145 8.90 -12.47 15.63
N GLY A 146 7.99 -13.36 16.02
CA GLY A 146 8.16 -14.81 15.94
C GLY A 146 7.81 -15.43 14.58
N LEU A 147 7.48 -14.64 13.55
CA LEU A 147 7.14 -15.16 12.23
C LEU A 147 8.32 -15.94 11.62
N ASP A 148 8.11 -17.22 11.33
CA ASP A 148 9.07 -18.06 10.62
C ASP A 148 8.83 -17.97 9.11
N PHE A 149 9.66 -17.19 8.42
CA PHE A 149 9.65 -17.09 6.95
C PHE A 149 10.02 -18.41 6.25
N GLY A 150 10.53 -19.41 6.98
CA GLY A 150 10.71 -20.78 6.50
C GLY A 150 9.51 -21.68 6.60
N ASN A 151 8.41 -21.20 7.16
CA ASN A 151 7.18 -21.95 7.29
C ASN A 151 6.16 -21.47 6.26
N ARG A 152 5.92 -22.28 5.22
CA ARG A 152 4.95 -21.99 4.15
C ARG A 152 3.60 -21.51 4.70
N LEU A 153 3.05 -22.22 5.69
CA LEU A 153 1.71 -21.94 6.20
C LEU A 153 1.69 -20.63 7.01
N GLN A 154 2.74 -20.33 7.78
CA GLN A 154 2.82 -19.04 8.46
C GLN A 154 2.91 -17.90 7.45
N VAL A 155 3.78 -18.01 6.44
CA VAL A 155 3.92 -16.98 5.41
C VAL A 155 2.61 -16.76 4.65
N LEU A 156 1.95 -17.82 4.16
CA LEU A 156 0.71 -17.65 3.39
C LEU A 156 -0.45 -17.15 4.24
N ASN A 157 -0.53 -17.52 5.53
CA ASN A 157 -1.56 -16.95 6.41
C ASN A 157 -1.28 -15.47 6.73
N THR A 158 -0.02 -15.09 6.94
CA THR A 158 0.34 -13.67 7.09
C THR A 158 0.03 -12.88 5.83
N ALA A 159 0.40 -13.42 4.66
CA ALA A 159 0.06 -12.83 3.36
C ALA A 159 -1.47 -12.63 3.25
N LYS A 160 -2.28 -13.67 3.52
CA LYS A 160 -3.74 -13.56 3.49
C LYS A 160 -4.23 -12.41 4.38
N THR A 161 -3.72 -12.32 5.62
CA THR A 161 -4.11 -11.25 6.54
C THR A 161 -3.73 -9.87 6.03
N LEU A 162 -2.53 -9.70 5.46
CA LEU A 162 -2.08 -8.43 4.89
C LEU A 162 -2.98 -8.02 3.72
N GLU A 163 -3.14 -8.90 2.72
CA GLU A 163 -3.93 -8.60 1.52
C GLU A 163 -5.41 -8.30 1.85
N ASP A 164 -6.02 -9.11 2.73
CA ASP A 164 -7.40 -8.87 3.18
C ASP A 164 -7.52 -7.50 3.90
N THR A 165 -6.50 -7.14 4.69
CA THR A 165 -6.43 -5.83 5.38
C THR A 165 -6.25 -4.70 4.39
N GLY A 166 -5.38 -4.85 3.38
CA GLY A 166 -5.16 -3.88 2.30
C GLY A 166 -6.45 -3.59 1.53
N VAL A 167 -7.20 -4.63 1.13
CA VAL A 167 -8.50 -4.47 0.47
C VAL A 167 -9.49 -3.69 1.34
N ALA A 168 -9.64 -4.09 2.61
CA ALA A 168 -10.55 -3.42 3.54
C ALA A 168 -10.16 -1.96 3.81
N ALA A 169 -8.85 -1.69 3.90
CA ALA A 169 -8.27 -0.37 4.09
C ALA A 169 -8.57 0.55 2.91
N TYR A 170 -8.31 0.13 1.68
CA TYR A 170 -8.58 0.94 0.49
C TYR A 170 -10.07 1.22 0.32
N ASN A 171 -10.93 0.20 0.46
CA ASN A 171 -12.37 0.37 0.31
C ASN A 171 -12.98 1.29 1.37
N GLY A 172 -12.49 1.20 2.61
CA GLY A 172 -12.94 2.06 3.70
C GLY A 172 -12.41 3.49 3.60
N ALA A 173 -11.15 3.67 3.19
CA ALA A 173 -10.55 4.98 2.99
C ALA A 173 -11.09 5.71 1.75
N GLY A 174 -11.48 4.98 0.70
CA GLY A 174 -11.87 5.55 -0.59
C GLY A 174 -13.00 6.57 -0.51
N ARG A 175 -13.95 6.42 0.43
CA ARG A 175 -15.05 7.38 0.64
C ARG A 175 -14.61 8.76 1.15
N TYR A 176 -13.39 8.86 1.66
CA TYR A 176 -12.81 10.10 2.18
C TYR A 176 -11.90 10.80 1.17
N ILE A 177 -11.69 10.19 -0.01
CA ILE A 177 -10.95 10.81 -1.10
C ILE A 177 -11.89 11.76 -1.85
N THR A 178 -11.53 13.03 -1.91
CA THR A 178 -12.32 14.10 -2.53
C THR A 178 -11.88 14.40 -3.96
N THR A 179 -10.59 14.21 -4.28
CA THR A 179 -10.04 14.40 -5.62
C THR A 179 -10.36 13.18 -6.49
N PRO A 180 -11.13 13.34 -7.60
CA PRO A 180 -11.53 12.21 -8.44
C PRO A 180 -10.37 11.40 -9.01
N ASP A 181 -9.26 12.04 -9.39
CA ASP A 181 -8.09 11.35 -9.94
C ASP A 181 -7.43 10.43 -8.90
N TYR A 182 -7.37 10.85 -7.64
CA TYR A 182 -6.87 10.02 -6.55
C TYR A 182 -7.81 8.85 -6.26
N LEU A 183 -9.12 9.05 -6.36
CA LEU A 183 -10.10 7.97 -6.20
C LEU A 183 -9.97 6.94 -7.33
N VAL A 184 -9.74 7.38 -8.56
CA VAL A 184 -9.49 6.49 -9.71
C VAL A 184 -8.21 5.68 -9.50
N ILE A 185 -7.16 6.29 -8.95
CA ILE A 185 -5.90 5.61 -8.64
C ILE A 185 -6.11 4.58 -7.53
N ALA A 186 -6.73 4.96 -6.41
CA ALA A 186 -7.04 4.05 -5.30
C ALA A 186 -7.89 2.86 -5.77
N GLY A 187 -8.90 3.11 -6.62
CA GLY A 187 -9.73 2.07 -7.23
C GLY A 187 -8.97 1.09 -8.13
N LYS A 188 -7.88 1.53 -8.76
CA LYS A 188 -7.00 0.64 -9.54
C LYS A 188 -6.13 -0.23 -8.63
N ILE A 189 -5.58 0.36 -7.57
CA ILE A 189 -4.71 -0.36 -6.63
C ILE A 189 -5.51 -1.41 -5.86
N VAL A 190 -6.67 -1.05 -5.29
CA VAL A 190 -7.52 -2.03 -4.58
C VAL A 190 -7.99 -3.18 -5.47
N SER A 191 -8.16 -2.94 -6.78
CA SER A 191 -8.45 -4.01 -7.73
C SER A 191 -7.28 -4.99 -7.90
N VAL A 192 -6.04 -4.53 -7.72
CA VAL A 192 -4.84 -5.39 -7.69
C VAL A 192 -4.76 -6.12 -6.34
N GLU A 193 -4.95 -5.42 -5.22
CA GLU A 193 -4.97 -6.06 -3.88
C GLU A 193 -6.02 -7.17 -3.77
N ALA A 194 -7.22 -6.95 -4.29
CA ALA A 194 -8.26 -7.99 -4.29
C ALA A 194 -7.84 -9.24 -5.09
N ARG A 195 -7.01 -9.08 -6.14
CA ARG A 195 -6.45 -10.23 -6.88
C ARG A 195 -5.33 -10.90 -6.11
N HIS A 196 -4.53 -10.15 -5.35
CA HIS A 196 -3.51 -10.72 -4.46
C HIS A 196 -4.14 -11.54 -3.35
N ALA A 197 -5.13 -10.97 -2.64
CA ALA A 197 -5.92 -11.68 -1.63
C ALA A 197 -6.49 -12.99 -2.19
N SER A 198 -7.13 -12.91 -3.37
CA SER A 198 -7.70 -14.07 -4.05
C SER A 198 -6.65 -15.12 -4.44
N ALA A 199 -5.49 -14.71 -4.94
CA ALA A 199 -4.40 -15.59 -5.30
C ALA A 199 -3.82 -16.31 -4.06
N ILE A 200 -3.55 -15.59 -2.97
CA ILE A 200 -3.04 -16.18 -1.72
C ILE A 200 -4.04 -17.17 -1.14
N ARG A 201 -5.33 -16.81 -1.11
CA ARG A 201 -6.41 -17.70 -0.66
C ARG A 201 -6.49 -18.98 -1.51
N SER A 202 -6.30 -18.85 -2.83
CA SER A 202 -6.23 -20.00 -3.74
C SER A 202 -5.02 -20.89 -3.50
N LEU A 203 -3.86 -20.31 -3.13
CA LEU A 203 -2.67 -21.09 -2.74
C LEU A 203 -2.86 -21.81 -1.39
N LEU A 204 -3.60 -21.21 -0.46
CA LEU A 204 -3.94 -21.84 0.82
C LEU A 204 -4.90 -23.02 0.63
N ASN A 205 -6.00 -22.80 -0.09
CA ASN A 205 -7.06 -23.80 -0.30
C ASN A 205 -7.45 -23.89 -1.79
N PRO A 206 -6.69 -24.63 -2.61
CA PRO A 206 -6.93 -24.72 -4.05
C PRO A 206 -8.31 -25.31 -4.39
N GLY A 207 -9.01 -24.66 -5.31
CA GLY A 207 -10.31 -25.11 -5.81
C GLY A 207 -11.48 -24.95 -4.83
N SER A 208 -11.28 -24.28 -3.68
CA SER A 208 -12.36 -23.92 -2.76
C SER A 208 -12.99 -22.58 -3.14
N ALA A 209 -14.04 -22.19 -2.42
CA ALA A 209 -14.65 -20.86 -2.51
C ALA A 209 -13.84 -19.79 -1.75
N ASP A 210 -12.73 -20.15 -1.10
CA ASP A 210 -12.01 -19.23 -0.20
C ASP A 210 -11.32 -18.09 -0.97
N PHE A 211 -11.13 -18.23 -2.29
CA PHE A 211 -10.63 -17.18 -3.19
C PHE A 211 -11.44 -15.88 -3.11
N ALA A 212 -12.70 -15.98 -2.67
CA ALA A 212 -13.63 -14.88 -2.38
C ALA A 212 -14.56 -15.32 -1.23
N GLY A 213 -13.96 -15.64 -0.08
CA GLY A 213 -14.67 -16.21 1.06
C GLY A 213 -15.67 -15.25 1.71
N ASN A 214 -16.71 -15.79 2.34
CA ASN A 214 -17.71 -15.02 3.09
C ASN A 214 -17.13 -14.28 4.32
N ASP A 215 -15.87 -14.53 4.67
CA ASP A 215 -15.14 -13.80 5.71
C ASP A 215 -14.65 -12.43 5.22
N VAL A 216 -14.61 -12.20 3.90
CA VAL A 216 -14.17 -10.93 3.29
C VAL A 216 -15.17 -10.34 2.30
N ILE A 217 -16.25 -11.06 1.99
CA ILE A 217 -17.33 -10.60 1.13
C ILE A 217 -18.63 -10.46 1.93
N ASP A 218 -19.29 -9.31 1.82
CA ASP A 218 -20.55 -9.01 2.47
C ASP A 218 -21.77 -9.66 1.77
N ALA A 219 -22.96 -9.50 2.35
CA ALA A 219 -24.20 -10.07 1.79
C ALA A 219 -24.60 -9.49 0.42
N ASN A 220 -23.99 -8.38 -0.02
CA ASN A 220 -24.21 -7.76 -1.32
C ASN A 220 -23.17 -8.21 -2.36
N GLY A 221 -22.19 -9.04 -1.97
CA GLY A 221 -21.10 -9.45 -2.84
C GLY A 221 -19.96 -8.41 -2.93
N LEU A 222 -19.85 -7.51 -1.95
CA LEU A 222 -18.80 -6.49 -1.89
C LEU A 222 -17.71 -6.89 -0.89
N ASP A 223 -16.47 -6.58 -1.23
CA ASP A 223 -15.36 -6.65 -0.28
C ASP A 223 -15.63 -5.78 0.96
N LEU A 224 -15.10 -6.19 2.11
CA LEU A 224 -15.18 -5.41 3.34
C LEU A 224 -14.55 -4.01 3.17
N ALA A 225 -15.00 -3.08 4.01
CA ALA A 225 -14.52 -1.71 4.05
C ALA A 225 -14.43 -1.25 5.52
N GLN A 226 -13.22 -0.89 5.97
CA GLN A 226 -12.95 -0.50 7.36
C GLN A 226 -12.34 0.89 7.44
N MET A 227 -12.68 1.65 8.49
CA MET A 227 -12.16 3.01 8.64
C MET A 227 -10.64 2.98 8.85
N PRO A 228 -9.89 3.99 8.37
CA PRO A 228 -8.46 4.10 8.63
C PRO A 228 -8.11 3.96 10.11
N SER A 229 -8.88 4.56 11.02
CA SER A 229 -8.71 4.42 12.46
C SER A 229 -8.82 2.96 12.96
N GLU A 230 -9.71 2.15 12.38
CA GLU A 230 -9.87 0.73 12.72
C GLU A 230 -8.68 -0.10 12.21
N ILE A 231 -8.24 0.15 10.97
CA ILE A 231 -7.08 -0.53 10.38
C ILE A 231 -5.79 -0.19 11.16
N LEU A 232 -5.56 1.10 11.45
CA LEU A 232 -4.39 1.53 12.21
C LEU A 232 -4.36 0.94 13.61
N ALA A 233 -5.52 0.84 14.28
CA ALA A 233 -5.61 0.17 15.57
C ALA A 233 -5.31 -1.33 15.46
N ALA A 234 -5.87 -2.01 14.44
CA ALA A 234 -5.64 -3.43 14.21
C ALA A 234 -4.16 -3.73 13.91
N VAL A 235 -3.56 -3.03 12.95
CA VAL A 235 -2.14 -3.19 12.57
C VAL A 235 -1.22 -2.78 13.73
N GLY A 236 -1.53 -1.67 14.41
CA GLY A 236 -0.76 -1.22 15.57
C GLY A 236 -0.75 -2.24 16.71
N SER A 237 -1.85 -2.97 16.92
CA SER A 237 -1.93 -4.02 17.95
C SER A 237 -1.03 -5.23 17.69
N LEU A 238 -0.61 -5.43 16.43
CA LEU A 238 0.33 -6.50 16.06
C LEU A 238 1.77 -6.16 16.50
N GLY A 239 2.06 -4.89 16.77
CA GLY A 239 3.41 -4.43 17.10
C GLY A 239 4.40 -4.62 15.95
N VAL A 240 3.94 -4.71 14.70
CA VAL A 240 4.79 -4.96 13.53
C VAL A 240 5.54 -3.71 13.10
N VAL A 241 4.91 -2.54 13.18
CA VAL A 241 5.53 -1.27 12.78
C VAL A 241 6.36 -0.70 13.93
N GLN A 242 7.66 -0.51 13.71
CA GLN A 242 8.60 -0.02 14.71
C GLN A 242 8.84 1.50 14.62
N THR A 243 8.76 2.06 13.42
CA THR A 243 8.89 3.52 13.23
C THR A 243 7.63 4.21 13.75
N PRO A 244 7.74 5.10 14.77
CA PRO A 244 6.57 5.76 15.33
C PRO A 244 6.02 6.82 14.37
N PHE A 245 4.69 6.79 14.18
CA PHE A 245 3.93 7.86 13.54
C PHE A 245 2.56 8.01 14.22
N THR A 246 1.87 9.12 13.96
CA THR A 246 0.49 9.37 14.42
C THR A 246 -0.45 9.61 13.24
N ALA A 247 -1.75 9.54 13.48
CA ALA A 247 -2.79 9.73 12.46
C ALA A 247 -3.93 10.59 13.00
N GLN A 248 -3.59 11.77 13.54
CA GLN A 248 -4.53 12.60 14.32
C GLN A 248 -5.72 13.12 13.52
N PHE A 249 -5.60 13.19 12.20
CA PHE A 249 -6.60 13.79 11.30
C PHE A 249 -7.23 12.79 10.32
N LEU A 250 -6.97 11.49 10.50
CA LEU A 250 -7.63 10.44 9.74
C LEU A 250 -8.93 10.01 10.43
N PRO A 251 -9.96 9.60 9.64
CA PRO A 251 -11.25 9.14 10.15
C PRO A 251 -11.18 7.74 10.80
#